data_AF-A0AAU6KFI2-F1
#
_entry.id   AF-A0AAU6KFI2-F1
#
_cell.length_a   1.000
_cell.length_b   1.000
_cell.length_c   1.000
_cell.angle_alpha   90.00
_cell.angle_beta   90.00
_cell.angle_gamma   90.00
#
_symmetry.space_group_name_H-M   'P 1'
#
loop_
_entity.id
_entity.type
_entity.pdbx_description
1 polymer ?
#
loop_
_entity_poly.entity_id
_entity_poly.type
_entity_poly.pdbx_seq_one_letter_code
_entity_poly.pdbx_strand_id
1 'polypeptide(L)'
;MYPEHTGHLPAERAVTIHQPTPITPVQAAPLVPVQPAGVPAVASIVLPDGRVVTGYAIEPAKPEPVAAKPAVSRAAVNIALGGIGFAAFCGGLALLTAFVAALAAFIHQLIILAAVIFGGWIAVQVFSANSHRGSGTTVNIRKAVIKRNHFHG
;
A
#
# COMPACT_ATOMS: atom_id res chain seq x y z
N MET A 1 -60.31 117.54 -35.20
CA MET A 1 -59.01 117.57 -35.92
C MET A 1 -58.04 116.68 -35.17
N TYR A 2 -57.50 115.67 -35.83
CA TYR A 2 -56.49 114.72 -35.34
C TYR A 2 -55.09 115.38 -35.21
N PRO A 3 -54.13 114.83 -34.43
CA PRO A 3 -53.31 113.72 -34.95
C PRO A 3 -53.01 112.58 -33.97
N GLU A 4 -52.97 111.39 -34.56
CA GLU A 4 -52.35 110.17 -34.07
C GLU A 4 -50.87 110.39 -33.74
N HIS A 5 -50.37 109.79 -32.66
CA HIS A 5 -48.94 109.51 -32.49
C HIS A 5 -48.78 108.04 -32.05
N THR A 6 -48.34 107.24 -33.00
CA THR A 6 -47.93 105.85 -32.85
C THR A 6 -46.60 105.76 -32.09
N GLY A 7 -46.68 105.52 -30.78
CA GLY A 7 -45.52 105.20 -29.96
C GLY A 7 -45.07 103.75 -30.17
N HIS A 8 -43.94 103.56 -30.85
CA HIS A 8 -43.21 102.30 -30.88
C HIS A 8 -42.94 101.79 -29.46
N LEU A 9 -43.57 100.67 -29.07
CA LEU A 9 -43.15 99.90 -27.89
C LEU A 9 -42.22 98.76 -28.33
N PRO A 10 -41.13 98.50 -27.60
CA PRO A 10 -40.07 97.61 -28.03
C PRO A 10 -40.56 96.16 -28.20
N ALA A 11 -40.23 95.60 -29.35
CA ALA A 11 -40.52 94.22 -29.74
C ALA A 11 -39.51 93.26 -29.08
N GLU A 12 -39.54 93.09 -27.77
CA GLU A 12 -38.97 91.90 -27.12
C GLU A 12 -39.50 91.77 -25.69
N ARG A 13 -40.59 91.00 -25.53
CA ARG A 13 -40.99 90.54 -24.20
C ARG A 13 -40.04 89.41 -23.83
N ALA A 14 -39.19 89.64 -22.84
CA ALA A 14 -38.26 88.65 -22.31
C ALA A 14 -38.97 87.31 -22.09
N VAL A 15 -38.49 86.28 -22.77
CA VAL A 15 -38.97 84.90 -22.61
C VAL A 15 -38.63 84.47 -21.20
N THR A 16 -39.65 84.16 -20.39
CA THR A 16 -39.45 83.56 -19.07
C THR A 16 -38.95 82.13 -19.28
N ILE A 17 -37.63 81.95 -19.26
CA ILE A 17 -37.00 80.63 -19.34
C ILE A 17 -37.28 79.92 -18.01
N HIS A 18 -38.14 78.92 -18.03
CA HIS A 18 -38.33 78.01 -16.90
C HIS A 18 -37.04 77.21 -16.71
N GLN A 19 -36.27 77.54 -15.67
CA GLN A 19 -35.17 76.69 -15.24
C GLN A 19 -35.74 75.52 -14.43
N PRO A 20 -35.43 74.26 -14.78
CA PRO A 20 -35.82 73.13 -13.97
C PRO A 20 -35.09 73.22 -12.63
N THR A 21 -35.86 73.28 -11.53
CA THR A 21 -35.31 73.19 -10.17
C THR A 21 -34.63 71.83 -10.02
N PRO A 22 -33.34 71.77 -9.67
CA PRO A 22 -32.66 70.51 -9.45
C PRO A 22 -33.35 69.75 -8.30
N ILE A 23 -33.84 68.53 -8.59
CA ILE A 23 -34.34 67.64 -7.54
C ILE A 23 -33.11 67.20 -6.74
N THR A 24 -33.03 67.66 -5.49
CA THR A 24 -31.99 67.20 -4.56
C THR A 24 -32.17 65.70 -4.36
N PRO A 25 -31.16 64.86 -4.67
CA PRO A 25 -31.25 63.44 -4.42
C PRO A 25 -31.43 63.24 -2.91
N VAL A 26 -32.57 62.66 -2.52
CA VAL A 26 -32.78 62.22 -1.15
C VAL A 26 -31.68 61.21 -0.85
N GLN A 27 -30.90 61.44 0.20
CA GLN A 27 -29.93 60.45 0.69
C GLN A 27 -30.70 59.18 1.02
N ALA A 28 -30.67 58.20 0.11
CA ALA A 28 -31.16 56.87 0.38
C ALA A 28 -30.34 56.33 1.55
N ALA A 29 -31.02 55.94 2.63
CA ALA A 29 -30.37 55.30 3.76
C ALA A 29 -29.52 54.13 3.25
N PRO A 30 -28.33 53.89 3.83
CA PRO A 30 -27.49 52.77 3.42
C PRO A 30 -28.32 51.48 3.43
N LEU A 31 -28.40 50.81 2.29
CA LEU A 31 -29.00 49.48 2.21
C LEU A 31 -28.09 48.54 2.99
N VAL A 32 -28.37 48.37 4.28
CA VAL A 32 -27.71 47.38 5.11
C VAL A 32 -28.22 46.02 4.65
N PRO A 33 -27.34 45.09 4.21
CA PRO A 33 -27.76 43.73 3.95
C PRO A 33 -28.21 43.12 5.27
N VAL A 34 -29.52 43.02 5.48
CA VAL A 34 -30.08 42.10 6.48
C VAL A 34 -29.81 40.71 5.92
N GLN A 35 -28.77 40.06 6.43
CA GLN A 35 -28.62 38.62 6.22
C GLN A 35 -29.76 37.92 6.98
N PRO A 36 -30.65 37.20 6.28
CA PRO A 36 -31.56 36.29 6.97
C PRO A 36 -30.70 35.27 7.74
N ALA A 37 -31.14 34.87 8.93
CA ALA A 37 -30.43 33.90 9.78
C ALA A 37 -30.47 32.46 9.23
N GLY A 38 -30.32 32.30 7.91
CA GLY A 38 -30.42 31.05 7.16
C GLY A 38 -30.54 31.34 5.67
N VAL A 39 -30.17 30.38 4.81
CA VAL A 39 -30.44 30.47 3.38
C VAL A 39 -31.96 30.35 3.19
N PRO A 40 -32.66 31.40 2.70
CA PRO A 40 -34.09 31.31 2.48
C PRO A 40 -34.37 30.25 1.42
N ALA A 41 -35.27 29.32 1.71
CA ALA A 41 -35.65 28.25 0.78
C ALA A 41 -36.17 28.80 -0.55
N VAL A 42 -36.75 30.01 -0.53
CA VAL A 42 -37.21 30.76 -1.69
C VAL A 42 -36.88 32.24 -1.52
N ALA A 43 -36.29 32.87 -2.53
CA ALA A 43 -36.04 34.30 -2.58
C ALA A 43 -36.56 34.87 -3.90
N SER A 44 -37.23 36.02 -3.85
CA SER A 44 -37.75 36.69 -5.05
C SER A 44 -37.24 38.12 -5.13
N ILE A 45 -36.77 38.54 -6.31
CA ILE A 45 -36.21 39.87 -6.56
C ILE A 45 -36.88 40.46 -7.80
N VAL A 46 -37.30 41.72 -7.70
CA VAL A 46 -37.85 42.49 -8.83
C VAL A 46 -36.71 43.25 -9.51
N LEU A 47 -36.51 43.00 -10.80
CA LEU A 47 -35.51 43.68 -11.61
C LEU A 47 -36.00 45.07 -12.06
N PRO A 48 -35.08 45.99 -12.43
CA PRO A 48 -35.44 47.35 -12.87
C PRO A 48 -36.34 47.40 -14.12
N ASP A 49 -36.42 46.30 -14.86
CA ASP A 49 -37.28 46.11 -16.03
C ASP A 49 -38.67 45.57 -15.69
N GLY A 50 -38.99 45.45 -14.40
CA GLY A 50 -40.27 44.97 -13.89
C GLY A 50 -40.40 43.44 -13.84
N ARG A 51 -39.38 42.68 -14.22
CA ARG A 51 -39.41 41.21 -14.16
C ARG A 51 -39.15 40.72 -12.73
N VAL A 52 -39.90 39.70 -12.31
CA VAL A 52 -39.72 39.05 -11.01
C VAL A 52 -38.96 37.74 -11.19
N VAL A 53 -37.79 37.61 -10.56
CA VAL A 53 -36.98 36.38 -10.56
C VAL A 53 -37.10 35.71 -9.20
N THR A 54 -37.64 34.50 -9.18
CA THR A 54 -37.77 33.68 -7.97
C THR A 54 -36.74 32.54 -8.01
N GLY A 55 -35.79 32.58 -7.09
CA GLY A 55 -34.82 31.52 -6.86
C GLY A 55 -35.29 30.57 -5.74
N TYR A 56 -35.04 29.28 -5.94
CA TYR A 56 -35.22 28.24 -4.93
C TYR A 56 -33.85 27.75 -4.48
N ALA A 57 -33.63 27.67 -3.17
CA ALA A 57 -32.40 27.10 -2.63
C ALA A 57 -32.49 25.57 -2.68
N ILE A 58 -31.59 24.93 -3.42
CA ILE A 58 -31.40 23.48 -3.35
C ILE A 58 -30.45 23.22 -2.19
N GLU A 59 -30.93 22.52 -1.17
CA GLU A 59 -30.08 22.09 -0.07
C GLU A 59 -28.97 21.19 -0.63
N PRO A 60 -27.67 21.45 -0.35
CA PRO A 60 -26.60 20.59 -0.81
C PRO A 60 -26.87 19.17 -0.32
N ALA A 61 -26.97 18.21 -1.25
CA ALA A 61 -27.17 16.80 -0.92
C ALA A 61 -26.13 16.39 0.14
N LYS A 62 -26.59 16.22 1.38
CA LYS A 62 -25.77 15.72 2.47
C LYS A 62 -25.26 14.34 2.03
N PRO A 63 -23.95 14.11 1.95
CA PRO A 63 -23.45 12.77 1.70
C PRO A 63 -23.96 11.90 2.85
N GLU A 64 -24.77 10.90 2.50
CA GLU A 64 -25.21 9.88 3.45
C GLU A 64 -23.97 9.31 4.15
N PRO A 65 -23.97 9.15 5.49
CA PRO A 65 -22.80 8.63 6.19
C PRO A 65 -22.54 7.21 5.69
N VAL A 66 -21.57 7.08 4.78
CA VAL A 66 -21.03 5.79 4.34
C VAL A 66 -20.68 5.04 5.61
N ALA A 67 -21.40 3.95 5.88
CA ALA A 67 -21.22 3.10 7.04
C ALA A 67 -19.73 3.03 7.40
N ALA A 68 -19.39 3.46 8.62
CA ALA A 68 -18.01 3.65 9.04
C ALA A 68 -17.19 2.39 8.76
N LYS A 69 -16.44 2.40 7.66
CA LYS A 69 -15.51 1.32 7.34
C LYS A 69 -14.53 1.25 8.51
N PRO A 70 -14.24 0.04 9.08
CA PRO A 70 -13.32 -0.05 10.20
C PRO A 70 -12.03 0.68 9.81
N ALA A 71 -11.58 1.60 10.65
CA ALA A 71 -10.35 2.35 10.41
C ALA A 71 -9.16 1.41 10.60
N VAL A 72 -8.97 0.47 9.68
CA VAL A 72 -7.79 -0.39 9.67
C VAL A 72 -6.63 0.47 9.19
N SER A 73 -5.75 0.83 10.13
CA SER A 73 -4.56 1.62 9.82
C SER A 73 -3.76 0.92 8.74
N ARG A 74 -3.51 1.61 7.62
CA ARG A 74 -2.67 1.09 6.53
C ARG A 74 -1.26 0.74 7.03
N ALA A 75 -0.77 1.46 8.04
CA ALA A 75 0.50 1.13 8.70
C ALA A 75 0.43 -0.24 9.41
N ALA A 76 -0.67 -0.53 10.13
CA ALA A 76 -0.86 -1.83 10.77
C ALA A 76 -0.93 -2.97 9.76
N VAL A 77 -1.62 -2.76 8.62
CA VAL A 77 -1.69 -3.75 7.54
C VAL A 77 -0.30 -3.97 6.92
N ASN A 78 0.46 -2.90 6.64
CA ASN A 78 1.80 -3.02 6.07
C ASN A 78 2.79 -3.68 7.03
N ILE A 79 2.67 -3.46 8.34
CA ILE A 79 3.50 -4.13 9.36
C ILE A 79 3.12 -5.61 9.47
N ALA A 80 1.82 -5.92 9.48
CA ALA A 80 1.36 -7.30 9.56
C ALA A 80 1.76 -8.11 8.33
N LEU A 81 1.52 -7.58 7.12
CA LEU A 81 1.84 -8.27 5.86
C LEU A 81 3.34 -8.22 5.53
N GLY A 82 3.94 -7.03 5.57
CA GLY A 82 5.32 -6.81 5.13
C GLY A 82 6.37 -7.09 6.20
N GLY A 83 6.03 -6.95 7.48
CA GLY A 83 6.96 -7.22 8.58
C GLY A 83 6.81 -8.65 9.08
N ILE A 84 5.73 -8.92 9.82
CA ILE A 84 5.52 -10.20 10.51
C ILE A 84 5.33 -11.35 9.50
N GLY A 85 4.53 -11.13 8.46
CA GLY A 85 4.31 -12.13 7.40
C GLY A 85 5.60 -12.51 6.68
N PHE A 86 6.42 -11.52 6.31
CA PHE A 86 7.70 -11.76 5.66
C PHE A 86 8.72 -12.44 6.59
N ALA A 87 8.81 -12.02 7.85
CA ALA A 87 9.71 -12.64 8.83
C ALA A 87 9.31 -14.10 9.11
N ALA A 88 8.01 -14.39 9.21
CA ALA A 88 7.51 -15.75 9.38
C ALA A 88 7.80 -16.62 8.15
N PHE A 89 7.63 -16.09 6.93
CA PHE A 89 7.93 -16.81 5.70
C PHE A 89 9.43 -17.08 5.56
N CYS A 90 10.26 -16.06 5.75
CA CYS A 90 11.72 -16.16 5.66
C CYS A 90 12.29 -17.08 6.74
N GLY A 91 11.85 -16.91 8.00
CA GLY A 91 12.22 -17.78 9.10
C GLY A 91 11.74 -19.22 8.90
N GLY A 92 10.52 -19.40 8.40
CA GLY A 92 9.98 -20.72 8.06
C GLY A 92 10.78 -21.42 6.97
N LEU A 93 11.17 -20.69 5.91
CA LEU A 93 11.99 -21.23 4.83
C LEU A 93 13.38 -21.62 5.35
N ALA A 94 14.01 -20.76 6.16
CA ALA A 94 15.31 -21.05 6.77
C ALA A 94 15.26 -22.28 7.67
N LEU A 95 14.24 -22.39 8.55
CA LEU A 95 14.04 -23.56 9.41
C LEU A 95 13.77 -24.83 8.60
N LEU A 96 12.96 -24.75 7.53
CA LEU A 96 12.69 -25.88 6.65
C LEU A 96 13.97 -26.37 5.97
N THR A 97 14.77 -25.45 5.40
CA THR A 97 16.06 -25.79 4.79
C THR A 97 17.02 -26.41 5.80
N ALA A 98 17.13 -25.82 7.00
CA ALA A 98 17.97 -26.35 8.07
C ALA A 98 17.52 -27.75 8.52
N PHE A 99 16.22 -27.98 8.65
CA PHE A 99 15.65 -29.27 9.02
C PHE A 99 15.97 -30.34 7.97
N VAL A 100 15.73 -30.05 6.68
CA VAL A 100 16.05 -30.97 5.57
C VAL A 100 17.54 -31.26 5.53
N ALA A 101 18.39 -30.24 5.69
CA ALA A 101 19.84 -30.41 5.73
C ALA A 101 20.29 -31.30 6.91
N ALA A 102 19.72 -31.08 8.10
CA ALA A 102 19.99 -31.90 9.27
C ALA A 102 19.54 -33.36 9.08
N LEU A 103 18.36 -33.58 8.48
CA LEU A 103 17.87 -34.92 8.16
C LEU A 103 18.77 -35.63 7.14
N ALA A 104 19.19 -34.93 6.09
CA ALA A 104 20.12 -35.46 5.10
C ALA A 104 21.48 -35.81 5.74
N ALA A 105 22.02 -34.93 6.59
CA ALA A 105 23.26 -35.18 7.32
C ALA A 105 23.15 -36.39 8.26
N PHE A 106 22.04 -36.51 8.99
CA PHE A 106 21.77 -37.66 9.85
C PHE A 106 21.71 -38.96 9.06
N ILE A 107 20.97 -38.99 7.95
CA ILE A 107 20.92 -40.16 7.06
C ILE A 107 22.32 -40.50 6.53
N HIS A 108 23.08 -39.50 6.10
CA HIS A 108 24.44 -39.71 5.60
C HIS A 108 25.37 -40.29 6.68
N GLN A 109 25.26 -39.83 7.93
CA GLN A 109 25.99 -40.41 9.05
C GLN A 109 25.58 -41.86 9.32
N LEU A 110 24.30 -42.21 9.23
CA LEU A 110 23.84 -43.59 9.36
C LEU A 110 24.40 -44.49 8.24
N ILE A 111 24.44 -43.99 7.00
CA ILE A 111 25.04 -44.71 5.87
C ILE A 111 26.54 -44.94 6.10
N ILE A 112 27.27 -43.90 6.52
CA ILE A 112 28.70 -44.02 6.83
C ILE A 112 28.93 -45.03 7.96
N LEU A 113 28.14 -44.96 9.03
CA LEU A 113 28.22 -45.90 10.13
C LEU A 113 28.00 -47.35 9.66
N ALA A 114 26.96 -47.58 8.86
CA ALA A 114 26.68 -48.91 8.30
C ALA A 114 27.83 -49.39 7.39
N ALA A 115 28.36 -48.51 6.54
CA ALA A 115 29.48 -48.82 5.65
C ALA A 115 30.75 -49.18 6.43
N VAL A 116 31.04 -48.50 7.54
CA VAL A 116 32.21 -48.79 8.39
C VAL A 116 32.03 -50.12 9.10
N ILE A 117 30.85 -50.40 9.66
CA ILE A 117 30.56 -51.67 10.33
C ILE A 117 30.70 -52.82 9.33
N PHE A 118 30.07 -52.70 8.16
CA PHE A 118 30.11 -53.73 7.14
C PHE A 118 31.51 -53.90 6.52
N GLY A 119 32.16 -52.79 6.18
CA GLY A 119 33.52 -52.79 5.64
C GLY A 119 34.53 -53.36 6.63
N GLY A 120 34.41 -53.03 7.91
CA GLY A 120 35.21 -53.60 8.99
C GLY A 120 34.99 -55.10 9.15
N TRP A 121 33.75 -55.56 9.11
CA TRP A 121 33.42 -56.99 9.15
C TRP A 121 34.03 -57.75 7.97
N ILE A 122 33.89 -57.23 6.74
CA ILE A 122 34.50 -57.82 5.54
C ILE A 122 36.03 -57.80 5.64
N ALA A 123 36.63 -56.72 6.13
CA ALA A 123 38.07 -56.62 6.34
C ALA A 123 38.55 -57.71 7.29
N VAL A 124 37.86 -57.91 8.43
CA VAL A 124 38.17 -59.01 9.37
C VAL A 124 38.09 -60.36 8.67
N GLN A 125 37.07 -60.62 7.86
CA GLN A 125 36.97 -61.88 7.12
C GLN A 125 38.12 -62.09 6.14
N VAL A 126 38.47 -61.07 5.34
CA VAL A 126 39.56 -61.16 4.35
C VAL A 126 40.92 -61.32 5.03
N PHE A 127 41.21 -60.50 6.04
CA PHE A 127 42.48 -60.58 6.77
C PHE A 127 42.60 -61.87 7.60
N SER A 128 41.52 -62.33 8.24
CA SER A 128 41.50 -63.59 8.98
C SER A 128 41.62 -64.81 8.06
N ALA A 129 40.91 -64.83 6.92
CA ALA A 129 41.03 -65.91 5.94
C ALA A 129 42.43 -66.00 5.33
N ASN A 130 43.13 -64.88 5.16
CA ASN A 130 44.54 -64.88 4.74
C ASN A 130 45.50 -65.39 5.83
N SER A 131 45.15 -65.25 7.12
CA SER A 131 45.97 -65.78 8.23
C SER A 131 46.00 -67.31 8.27
N HIS A 132 44.94 -67.99 7.82
CA HIS A 132 44.88 -69.46 7.75
C HIS A 132 45.62 -70.07 6.55
N ARG A 133 46.05 -69.25 5.57
CA ARG A 133 46.96 -69.72 4.50
C ARG A 133 48.37 -70.05 5.00
N GLY A 134 48.67 -69.82 6.28
CA GLY A 134 49.89 -70.28 6.96
C GLY A 134 50.01 -71.81 7.12
N SER A 135 48.97 -72.59 6.79
CA SER A 135 49.04 -74.06 6.76
C SER A 135 50.15 -74.60 5.82
N GLY A 136 50.58 -73.82 4.83
CA GLY A 136 51.72 -74.17 3.97
C GLY A 136 53.05 -74.30 4.72
N THR A 137 53.31 -73.48 5.73
CA THR A 137 54.58 -73.52 6.48
C THR A 137 54.70 -74.80 7.30
N THR A 138 53.61 -75.25 7.92
CA THR A 138 53.58 -76.49 8.71
C THR A 138 53.73 -77.73 7.83
N VAL A 139 53.10 -77.76 6.64
CA VAL A 139 53.27 -78.89 5.70
C VAL A 139 54.68 -78.90 5.10
N ASN A 140 55.27 -77.74 4.81
CA ASN A 140 56.65 -77.64 4.32
C ASN A 140 57.67 -78.05 5.39
N ILE A 141 57.48 -77.66 6.64
CA ILE A 141 58.32 -78.11 7.76
C ILE A 141 58.16 -79.63 7.95
N ARG A 142 56.94 -80.16 7.94
CA ARG A 142 56.68 -81.60 8.10
C ARG A 142 57.27 -82.41 6.94
N LYS A 143 57.16 -81.94 5.69
CA LYS A 143 57.82 -82.54 4.53
C LYS A 143 59.34 -82.48 4.63
N ALA A 144 59.91 -81.36 5.10
CA ALA A 144 61.35 -81.22 5.25
C ALA A 144 61.91 -82.18 6.31
N VAL A 145 61.20 -82.37 7.43
CA VAL A 145 61.58 -83.34 8.47
C VAL A 145 61.49 -84.78 7.95
N ILE A 146 60.40 -85.15 7.27
CA ILE A 146 60.25 -86.51 6.70
C ILE A 146 61.31 -86.78 5.63
N LYS A 147 61.60 -85.80 4.75
CA LYS A 147 62.65 -85.93 3.74
C LYS A 147 64.04 -86.11 4.37
N ARG A 148 64.31 -85.44 5.49
CA ARG A 148 65.61 -85.50 6.18
C ARG A 148 65.79 -86.76 7.05
N ASN A 149 64.69 -87.33 7.55
CA ASN A 149 64.67 -88.59 8.30
C ASN A 149 64.38 -89.83 7.44
N HIS A 150 64.36 -89.71 6.11
CA HIS A 150 64.24 -90.86 5.22
C HIS A 150 65.56 -91.62 5.16
N PHE A 151 65.87 -92.34 6.24
CA PHE A 151 66.88 -93.38 6.24
C PHE A 151 66.35 -94.51 5.35
N HIS A 152 67.02 -94.72 4.23
CA HIS A 152 66.85 -95.92 3.42
C HIS A 152 67.38 -97.07 4.27
N GLY A 153 66.47 -97.89 4.80
CA GLY A 153 66.79 -99.23 5.27
C GLY A 153 67.10 -100.13 4.08
#